data_AF-A0A0R3RK39-F1
#
_entry.id   AF-A0A0R3RK39-F1
#
_cell.length_a   1.000
_cell.length_b   1.000
_cell.length_c   1.000
_cell.angle_alpha   90.00
_cell.angle_beta   90.00
_cell.angle_gamma   90.00
#
_symmetry.space_group_name_H-M   'P 1'
#
loop_
_entity.id
_entity.type
_entity.pdbx_description
1 polymer ?
#
loop_
_entity_poly.entity_id
_entity_poly.type
_entity_poly.pdbx_seq_one_letter_code
_entity_poly.pdbx_strand_id
1 'polypeptide(L)'
;MKWSPQTRAVLFRILKTADVEKLISYRDTSIIALVSYDVIARTAAKLSVISIDLLVCDEAHRLKNLNGRLRGQLQTLHAQRRLLLTGTPMQNDLEEFYSLIDFARPDLFGSFSEFKNSSEMESTRFNELLAEVLLRRTAEVIHEWLPPKNDYIVWCKPAPLQCSIYKRLKEFLSYDHLTLIDVLRKLCNHPSILYLSIISKLRTCKEEEKGFYDALRKLFPSTYNEFSLSITDSVYATFTILSGKLCVFCELLGTFREQDEKVVIVSNFTQTLDLLKELCQTLYYTVLRLDGSTEPRKRMEIVEQFNSPSNKNCAFLLSAKAGGLGLNLIGASRMILFDPDWNPAVDMQAMARIWRQGQKRPCHIFRLITGGTVDEKILQRQIKKSSLSTIVEMVPAESLIHFSDEELQDIFTLREEPECETHSLLECQCDGCGLLPEKIEANPEIDPDENSVSTLDVGNVTTCRAKMSDNDDSASVSENCAQALADPLIHDRSDSFCSNNEPLENKAENKILEDEAALSASALMGTLMRWEHFSPKHERQFECMKAQAGLEECCFDEISFVMKLVSNI
;
A
#
# COMPACT_ATOMS: atom_id res chain seq x y z
N MET A 1 -15.74 23.21 20.43
CA MET A 1 -15.37 24.29 21.37
C MET A 1 -13.98 24.12 22.00
N LYS A 2 -13.47 22.92 22.29
CA LYS A 2 -12.11 22.71 22.86
C LYS A 2 -11.00 23.58 22.24
N TRP A 3 -11.01 23.73 20.92
CA TRP A 3 -10.00 24.48 20.16
C TRP A 3 -10.35 25.95 19.88
N SER A 4 -11.58 26.36 20.17
CA SER A 4 -12.01 27.76 20.05
C SER A 4 -13.12 28.04 21.07
N PRO A 5 -12.78 28.16 22.35
CA PRO A 5 -13.76 28.40 23.41
C PRO A 5 -14.38 29.80 23.34
N GLN A 6 -13.75 30.72 22.58
CA GLN A 6 -14.25 32.07 22.36
C GLN A 6 -15.32 32.15 21.26
N THR A 7 -15.46 31.11 20.44
CA THR A 7 -16.45 31.09 19.36
C THR A 7 -17.87 31.01 19.94
N ARG A 8 -18.66 32.06 19.74
CA ARG A 8 -20.08 32.14 20.14
C ARG A 8 -21.03 31.40 19.20
N ALA A 9 -20.57 30.32 18.56
CA ALA A 9 -21.38 29.53 17.64
C ALA A 9 -21.98 28.31 18.35
N VAL A 10 -23.23 28.00 18.01
CA VAL A 10 -23.91 26.80 18.50
C VAL A 10 -23.48 25.62 17.64
N LEU A 11 -22.99 24.56 18.27
CA LEU A 11 -22.73 23.29 17.58
C LEU A 11 -24.03 22.50 17.51
N PHE A 12 -24.52 22.24 16.30
CA PHE A 12 -25.79 21.56 16.08
C PHE A 12 -25.58 20.29 15.24
N ARG A 13 -26.04 19.13 15.72
CA ARG A 13 -25.89 17.86 15.00
C ARG A 13 -27.22 17.46 14.35
N ILE A 14 -27.22 17.30 13.04
CA ILE A 14 -28.41 16.87 12.27
C ILE A 14 -28.35 15.36 12.11
N LEU A 15 -29.34 14.66 12.68
CA LEU A 15 -29.46 13.20 12.59
C LEU A 15 -30.65 12.78 11.75
N LYS A 16 -31.69 13.62 11.72
CA LYS A 16 -32.94 13.39 10.98
C LYS A 16 -33.49 14.69 10.42
N THR A 17 -34.43 14.56 9.50
CA THR A 17 -35.06 15.68 8.79
C THR A 17 -35.73 16.70 9.72
N ALA A 18 -36.30 16.25 10.85
CA ALA A 18 -36.90 17.15 11.85
C ALA A 18 -35.88 18.06 12.57
N ASP A 19 -34.59 17.69 12.59
CA ASP A 19 -33.56 18.51 13.21
C ASP A 19 -33.24 19.75 12.35
N VAL A 20 -33.48 19.69 11.02
CA VAL A 20 -33.33 20.83 10.11
C VAL A 20 -34.38 21.91 10.41
N GLU A 21 -35.60 21.53 10.76
CA GLU A 21 -36.65 22.49 11.13
C GLU A 21 -36.28 23.25 12.41
N LYS A 22 -35.67 22.55 13.37
CA LYS A 22 -35.11 23.19 14.57
C LYS A 22 -33.97 24.12 14.21
N LEU A 23 -33.08 23.73 13.30
CA LEU A 23 -32.00 24.59 12.82
C LEU A 23 -32.53 25.91 12.27
N ILE A 24 -33.58 25.87 11.44
CA ILE A 24 -34.21 27.05 10.83
C ILE A 24 -34.82 28.00 11.89
N SER A 25 -35.21 27.48 13.05
CA SER A 25 -35.77 28.30 14.14
C SER A 25 -34.73 29.21 14.82
N TYR A 26 -33.44 28.93 14.68
CA TYR A 26 -32.35 29.75 15.22
C TYR A 26 -31.98 30.87 14.24
N ARG A 27 -32.67 32.02 14.30
CA ARG A 27 -32.50 33.12 13.34
C ARG A 27 -31.32 34.06 13.60
N ASP A 28 -30.84 34.18 14.84
CA ASP A 28 -29.88 35.22 15.23
C ASP A 28 -28.59 34.68 15.88
N THR A 29 -28.26 33.40 15.65
CA THR A 29 -27.05 32.78 16.20
C THR A 29 -26.19 32.23 15.08
N SER A 30 -24.86 32.37 15.19
CA SER A 30 -23.94 31.61 14.35
C SER A 30 -24.06 30.13 14.69
N ILE A 31 -24.22 29.27 13.68
CA ILE A 31 -24.40 27.83 13.89
C ILE A 31 -23.35 27.07 13.10
N ILE A 32 -22.77 26.07 13.74
CA ILE A 32 -21.95 25.06 13.10
C ILE A 32 -22.77 23.78 13.05
N ALA A 33 -23.29 23.46 11.86
CA ALA A 33 -24.07 22.25 11.65
C ALA A 33 -23.17 21.08 11.27
N LEU A 34 -23.25 19.98 12.02
CA LEU A 34 -22.58 18.71 11.70
C LEU A 34 -23.60 17.71 11.15
N VAL A 35 -23.35 17.25 9.92
CA VAL A 35 -24.23 16.32 9.19
C VAL A 35 -23.37 15.24 8.55
N SER A 36 -23.77 13.98 8.64
CA SER A 36 -23.09 12.90 7.89
C SER A 36 -23.57 12.85 6.44
N TYR A 37 -22.72 12.34 5.55
CA TYR A 37 -23.07 12.16 4.13
C TYR A 37 -24.36 11.36 3.90
N ASP A 38 -24.63 10.32 4.70
CA ASP A 38 -25.84 9.51 4.57
C ASP A 38 -27.12 10.28 4.97
N VAL A 39 -27.01 11.23 5.89
CA VAL A 39 -28.12 12.08 6.33
C VAL A 39 -28.41 13.17 5.30
N ILE A 40 -27.37 13.74 4.67
CA ILE A 40 -27.50 14.71 3.57
C ILE A 40 -28.47 14.19 2.50
N ALA A 41 -28.39 12.89 2.18
CA ALA A 41 -29.26 12.30 1.16
C ALA A 41 -30.76 12.44 1.43
N ARG A 42 -31.16 12.65 2.69
CA ARG A 42 -32.57 12.80 3.13
C ARG A 42 -32.91 14.22 3.57
N THR A 43 -31.90 15.07 3.79
CA THR A 43 -32.08 16.42 4.34
C THR A 43 -31.72 17.54 3.38
N ALA A 44 -31.02 17.26 2.27
CA ALA A 44 -30.52 18.27 1.32
C ALA A 44 -31.60 19.25 0.85
N ALA A 45 -32.78 18.75 0.46
CA ALA A 45 -33.89 19.59 -0.02
C ALA A 45 -34.44 20.58 1.02
N LYS A 46 -34.33 20.28 2.32
CA LYS A 46 -34.70 21.25 3.38
C LYS A 46 -33.55 22.18 3.71
N LEU A 47 -32.32 21.69 3.63
CA LEU A 47 -31.11 22.48 3.86
C LEU A 47 -30.85 23.49 2.73
N SER A 48 -31.28 23.21 1.50
CA SER A 48 -31.15 24.13 0.36
C SER A 48 -31.91 25.44 0.55
N VAL A 49 -32.88 25.50 1.46
CA VAL A 49 -33.60 26.75 1.79
C VAL A 49 -32.73 27.70 2.61
N ILE A 50 -31.65 27.19 3.22
CA ILE A 50 -30.76 27.95 4.09
C ILE A 50 -29.55 28.42 3.26
N SER A 51 -29.22 29.71 3.37
CA SER A 51 -27.95 30.24 2.85
C SER A 51 -26.80 29.78 3.73
N ILE A 52 -25.78 29.16 3.14
CA ILE A 52 -24.62 28.61 3.85
C ILE A 52 -23.39 29.47 3.51
N ASP A 53 -22.73 30.02 4.53
CA ASP A 53 -21.53 30.84 4.30
C ASP A 53 -20.31 30.00 3.89
N LEU A 54 -20.16 28.81 4.49
CA LEU A 54 -19.07 27.88 4.25
C LEU A 54 -19.56 26.43 4.36
N LEU A 55 -19.37 25.66 3.29
CA LEU A 55 -19.55 24.22 3.27
C LEU A 55 -18.17 23.54 3.41
N VAL A 56 -18.00 22.75 4.47
CA VAL A 56 -16.78 21.94 4.66
C VAL A 56 -17.14 20.47 4.42
N CYS A 57 -16.46 19.84 3.45
CA CYS A 57 -16.61 18.41 3.17
C CYS A 57 -15.34 17.70 3.61
N ASP A 58 -15.44 16.92 4.68
CA ASP A 58 -14.36 16.06 5.17
C ASP A 58 -14.34 14.72 4.41
N GLU A 59 -13.16 14.15 4.20
CA GLU A 59 -12.94 12.98 3.33
C GLU A 59 -13.59 13.15 1.94
N ALA A 60 -13.28 14.25 1.27
CA ALA A 60 -13.90 14.69 0.02
C ALA A 60 -13.73 13.70 -1.14
N HIS A 61 -12.83 12.70 -1.04
CA HIS A 61 -12.73 11.59 -2.00
C HIS A 61 -14.07 10.82 -2.17
N ARG A 62 -15.07 11.03 -1.31
CA ARG A 62 -16.45 10.55 -1.52
C ARG A 62 -17.21 11.25 -2.65
N LEU A 63 -16.72 12.41 -3.12
CA LEU A 63 -17.32 13.22 -4.19
C LEU A 63 -16.66 12.98 -5.56
N LYS A 64 -15.92 11.87 -5.69
CA LYS A 64 -15.09 11.55 -6.84
C LYS A 64 -15.86 11.44 -8.16
N ASN A 65 -17.10 10.94 -8.14
CA ASN A 65 -17.90 10.80 -9.36
C ASN A 65 -18.60 12.13 -9.73
N LEU A 66 -18.39 12.64 -10.94
CA LEU A 66 -19.06 13.85 -11.47
C LEU A 66 -20.59 13.76 -11.41
N ASN A 67 -21.14 12.62 -11.81
CA ASN A 67 -22.58 12.35 -11.80
C ASN A 67 -23.06 11.69 -10.49
N GLY A 68 -22.24 11.75 -9.43
CA GLY A 68 -22.57 11.14 -8.15
C GLY A 68 -23.79 11.78 -7.50
N ARG A 69 -24.75 10.95 -7.05
CA ARG A 69 -25.95 11.42 -6.34
C ARG A 69 -25.62 12.35 -5.17
N LEU A 70 -24.60 12.00 -4.37
CA LEU A 70 -24.18 12.79 -3.22
C LEU A 70 -23.68 14.19 -3.64
N ARG A 71 -22.87 14.26 -4.70
CA ARG A 71 -22.38 15.52 -5.27
C ARG A 71 -23.54 16.39 -5.71
N GLY A 72 -24.47 15.84 -6.49
CA GLY A 72 -25.66 16.56 -6.96
C GLY A 72 -26.47 17.12 -5.79
N GLN A 73 -26.65 16.34 -4.72
CA GLN A 73 -27.33 16.79 -3.50
C GLN A 73 -26.60 17.93 -2.79
N LEU A 74 -25.28 17.86 -2.66
CA LEU A 74 -24.49 18.93 -2.06
C LEU A 74 -24.45 20.20 -2.93
N GLN A 75 -24.49 20.07 -4.26
CA GLN A 75 -24.58 21.20 -5.18
C GLN A 75 -25.91 21.97 -5.03
N THR A 76 -27.00 21.31 -4.60
CA THR A 76 -28.27 22.01 -4.30
C THR A 76 -28.18 22.92 -3.07
N LEU A 77 -27.15 22.78 -2.24
CA LEU A 77 -26.95 23.63 -1.09
C LEU A 77 -26.36 24.97 -1.55
N HIS A 78 -27.03 26.07 -1.20
CA HIS A 78 -26.57 27.42 -1.52
C HIS A 78 -25.40 27.85 -0.63
N ALA A 79 -24.21 27.28 -0.90
CA ALA A 79 -22.97 27.58 -0.20
C ALA A 79 -22.15 28.65 -0.94
N GLN A 80 -21.81 29.75 -0.26
CA GLN A 80 -20.97 30.82 -0.83
C GLN A 80 -19.52 30.38 -1.02
N ARG A 81 -18.98 29.60 -0.07
CA ARG A 81 -17.61 29.09 -0.08
C ARG A 81 -17.62 27.59 0.18
N ARG A 82 -16.70 26.86 -0.44
CA ARG A 82 -16.54 25.42 -0.30
C ARG A 82 -15.10 25.10 0.07
N LEU A 83 -14.92 24.27 1.10
CA LEU A 83 -13.63 23.76 1.54
C LEU A 83 -13.68 22.24 1.55
N LEU A 84 -12.79 21.63 0.77
CA LEU A 84 -12.67 20.18 0.68
C LEU A 84 -11.43 19.73 1.44
N LEU A 85 -11.62 18.78 2.36
CA LEU A 85 -10.53 18.14 3.10
C LEU A 85 -10.43 16.70 2.63
N THR A 86 -9.25 16.30 2.16
CA THR A 86 -9.00 14.92 1.73
C THR A 86 -7.53 14.59 1.99
N GLY A 87 -7.27 13.42 2.56
CA GLY A 87 -5.91 12.91 2.74
C GLY A 87 -5.30 12.37 1.46
N THR A 88 -6.12 12.15 0.42
CA THR A 88 -5.77 11.37 -0.77
C THR A 88 -6.33 12.05 -2.03
N PRO A 89 -5.98 13.32 -2.31
CA PRO A 89 -6.65 14.10 -3.36
C PRO A 89 -6.50 13.53 -4.78
N MET A 90 -5.48 12.68 -5.05
CA MET A 90 -4.99 12.45 -6.41
C MET A 90 -4.83 10.97 -6.81
N GLN A 91 -5.37 10.01 -6.05
CA GLN A 91 -4.80 8.65 -6.11
C GLN A 91 -5.40 7.65 -7.10
N ASN A 92 -6.53 7.92 -7.78
CA ASN A 92 -7.15 6.88 -8.61
C ASN A 92 -7.56 7.27 -10.04
N ASP A 93 -7.85 8.54 -10.34
CA ASP A 93 -8.37 8.93 -11.66
C ASP A 93 -8.33 10.46 -11.86
N LEU A 94 -8.02 10.91 -13.08
CA LEU A 94 -8.08 12.33 -13.47
C LEU A 94 -9.50 12.88 -13.42
N GLU A 95 -10.50 12.06 -13.78
CA GLU A 95 -11.90 12.46 -13.69
C GLU A 95 -12.30 12.71 -12.23
N GLU A 96 -11.83 11.87 -11.31
CA GLU A 96 -12.04 12.04 -9.87
C GLU A 96 -11.42 13.34 -9.36
N PHE A 97 -10.18 13.64 -9.79
CA PHE A 97 -9.50 14.87 -9.39
C PHE A 97 -10.20 16.13 -9.94
N TYR A 98 -10.54 16.12 -11.23
CA TYR A 98 -11.33 17.19 -11.85
C TYR A 98 -12.67 17.39 -11.14
N SER A 99 -13.36 16.31 -10.80
CA SER A 99 -14.62 16.35 -10.05
C SER A 99 -14.46 17.13 -8.74
N LEU A 100 -13.40 16.88 -7.96
CA LEU A 100 -13.18 17.61 -6.70
C LEU A 100 -12.93 19.10 -6.93
N ILE A 101 -12.10 19.45 -7.91
CA ILE A 101 -11.78 20.85 -8.23
C ILE A 101 -13.03 21.59 -8.70
N ASP A 102 -13.76 21.03 -9.67
CA ASP A 102 -15.01 21.60 -10.18
C ASP A 102 -16.05 21.79 -9.07
N PHE A 103 -16.06 20.90 -8.06
CA PHE A 103 -16.95 21.09 -6.92
C PHE A 103 -16.51 22.24 -6.03
N ALA A 104 -15.20 22.37 -5.76
CA ALA A 104 -14.66 23.42 -4.90
C ALA A 104 -14.78 24.81 -5.54
N ARG A 105 -14.41 24.91 -6.82
CA ARG A 105 -14.44 26.14 -7.62
C ARG A 105 -14.95 25.79 -9.04
N PRO A 106 -16.27 25.85 -9.25
CA PRO A 106 -16.87 25.62 -10.56
C PRO A 106 -16.29 26.55 -11.63
N ASP A 107 -16.29 26.08 -12.88
CA ASP A 107 -15.91 26.83 -14.09
C ASP A 107 -14.43 27.26 -14.19
N LEU A 108 -13.56 26.87 -13.24
CA LEU A 108 -12.13 27.22 -13.30
C LEU A 108 -11.42 26.62 -14.53
N PHE A 109 -11.73 25.36 -14.84
CA PHE A 109 -11.10 24.61 -15.92
C PHE A 109 -12.06 24.25 -17.06
N GLY A 110 -13.27 24.84 -17.06
CA GLY A 110 -14.30 24.53 -18.05
C GLY A 110 -14.80 23.10 -17.93
N SER A 111 -14.81 22.37 -19.04
CA SER A 111 -15.22 20.96 -19.13
C SER A 111 -14.10 19.99 -18.80
N PHE A 112 -14.44 18.72 -18.52
CA PHE A 112 -13.43 17.67 -18.29
C PHE A 112 -12.47 17.50 -19.48
N SER A 113 -12.97 17.61 -20.72
CA SER A 113 -12.13 17.51 -21.91
C SER A 113 -11.12 18.67 -22.01
N GLU A 114 -11.54 19.88 -21.65
CA GLU A 114 -10.64 21.05 -21.61
C GLU A 114 -9.62 20.91 -20.49
N PHE A 115 -10.03 20.43 -19.32
CA PHE A 115 -9.14 20.12 -18.21
C PHE A 115 -8.07 19.10 -18.64
N LYS A 116 -8.47 17.98 -19.24
CA LYS A 116 -7.55 16.93 -19.73
C LYS A 116 -6.55 17.49 -20.73
N ASN A 117 -7.02 18.20 -21.75
CA ASN A 117 -6.14 18.81 -22.75
C ASN A 117 -5.16 19.83 -22.13
N SER A 118 -5.64 20.65 -21.18
CA SER A 118 -4.80 21.64 -20.50
C SER A 118 -3.70 21.00 -19.64
N SER A 119 -4.01 19.84 -19.05
CA SER A 119 -3.04 19.08 -18.25
C SER A 119 -1.93 18.44 -19.10
N GLU A 120 -2.22 18.10 -20.37
CA GLU A 120 -1.27 17.50 -21.30
C GLU A 120 -0.44 18.53 -22.08
N MET A 121 -1.01 19.70 -22.41
CA MET A 121 -0.39 20.69 -23.32
C MET A 121 0.23 21.92 -22.64
N GLU A 122 -0.29 22.37 -21.48
CA GLU A 122 0.11 23.63 -20.82
C GLU A 122 0.40 23.43 -19.31
N SER A 123 1.37 22.58 -18.98
CA SER A 123 1.65 22.17 -17.59
C SER A 123 1.93 23.33 -16.62
N THR A 124 2.57 24.41 -17.05
CA THR A 124 2.90 25.57 -16.19
C THR A 124 1.66 26.35 -15.77
N ARG A 125 0.86 26.81 -16.73
CA ARG A 125 -0.39 27.55 -16.47
C ARG A 125 -1.40 26.70 -15.70
N PHE A 126 -1.49 25.42 -16.05
CA PHE A 126 -2.29 24.45 -15.33
C PHE A 126 -1.88 24.36 -13.85
N ASN A 127 -0.58 24.23 -13.57
CA ASN A 127 -0.05 24.18 -12.21
C ASN A 127 -0.28 25.48 -11.41
N GLU A 128 -0.21 26.65 -12.05
CA GLU A 128 -0.53 27.93 -11.41
C GLU A 128 -2.00 28.00 -10.98
N LEU A 129 -2.93 27.65 -11.88
CA LEU A 129 -4.36 27.62 -11.59
C LEU A 129 -4.70 26.57 -10.52
N LEU A 130 -4.03 25.42 -10.54
CA LEU A 130 -4.16 24.40 -9.50
C LEU A 130 -3.68 24.92 -8.13
N ALA A 131 -2.56 25.64 -8.08
CA ALA A 131 -2.01 26.17 -6.83
C ALA A 131 -2.94 27.21 -6.16
N GLU A 132 -3.82 27.88 -6.93
CA GLU A 132 -4.83 28.78 -6.36
C GLU A 132 -5.93 28.05 -5.56
N VAL A 133 -6.19 26.78 -5.86
CA VAL A 133 -7.34 26.02 -5.30
C VAL A 133 -6.89 24.85 -4.43
N LEU A 134 -5.70 24.30 -4.67
CA LEU A 134 -5.18 23.13 -3.99
C LEU A 134 -4.00 23.48 -3.08
N LEU A 135 -4.17 23.21 -1.78
CA LEU A 135 -3.06 23.19 -0.83
C LEU A 135 -2.76 21.74 -0.43
N ARG A 136 -1.58 21.24 -0.81
CA ARG A 136 -1.08 19.91 -0.42
C ARG A 136 0.22 20.07 0.37
N ARG A 137 0.30 19.38 1.50
CA ARG A 137 1.52 19.23 2.31
C ARG A 137 1.78 17.75 2.55
N THR A 138 3.02 17.32 2.43
CA THR A 138 3.46 15.95 2.71
C THR A 138 3.70 15.75 4.20
N ALA A 139 3.87 14.49 4.61
CA ALA A 139 4.22 14.14 5.98
C ALA A 139 5.59 14.73 6.42
N GLU A 140 6.45 15.11 5.48
CA GLU A 140 7.78 15.71 5.73
C GLU A 140 7.69 16.93 6.65
N VAL A 141 6.63 17.74 6.51
CA VAL A 141 6.42 18.94 7.33
C VAL A 141 6.28 18.62 8.83
N ILE A 142 5.82 17.41 9.17
CA ILE A 142 5.65 16.98 10.57
C ILE A 142 6.77 16.07 11.06
N HIS A 143 7.68 15.63 10.20
CA HIS A 143 8.77 14.73 10.58
C HIS A 143 9.67 15.33 11.67
N GLU A 144 9.93 16.64 11.63
CA GLU A 144 10.72 17.34 12.67
C GLU A 144 10.06 17.35 14.06
N TRP A 145 8.74 17.16 14.11
CA TRP A 145 7.94 17.33 15.33
C TRP A 145 7.41 16.01 15.90
N LEU A 146 7.61 14.90 15.18
CA LEU A 146 7.16 13.58 15.56
C LEU A 146 8.34 12.64 15.81
N PRO A 147 8.19 11.65 16.71
CA PRO A 147 9.17 10.58 16.83
C PRO A 147 9.39 9.84 15.51
N PRO A 148 10.54 9.17 15.34
CA PRO A 148 10.84 8.43 14.12
C PRO A 148 9.79 7.36 13.83
N LYS A 149 9.50 7.17 12.53
CA LYS A 149 8.59 6.15 12.02
C LYS A 149 9.38 5.12 11.23
N ASN A 150 9.44 3.89 11.72
CA ASN A 150 10.04 2.76 11.03
C ASN A 150 8.94 1.90 10.40
N ASP A 151 9.07 1.61 9.10
CA ASP A 151 8.07 0.86 8.33
C ASP A 151 8.75 -0.37 7.73
N TYR A 152 8.37 -1.55 8.23
CA TYR A 152 8.95 -2.85 7.88
C TYR A 152 7.93 -3.65 7.09
N ILE A 153 8.32 -4.11 5.92
CA ILE A 153 7.59 -5.11 5.14
C ILE A 153 8.23 -6.45 5.43
N VAL A 154 7.43 -7.39 5.93
CA VAL A 154 7.87 -8.69 6.43
C VAL A 154 7.27 -9.78 5.55
N TRP A 155 8.13 -10.45 4.78
CA TRP A 155 7.72 -11.59 3.97
C TRP A 155 7.69 -12.84 4.82
N CYS A 156 6.48 -13.36 5.00
CA CYS A 156 6.17 -14.58 5.74
C CYS A 156 6.13 -15.75 4.74
N LYS A 157 6.82 -16.84 5.05
CA LYS A 157 6.80 -18.08 4.25
C LYS A 157 5.40 -18.70 4.32
N PRO A 158 4.75 -19.05 3.19
CA PRO A 158 3.47 -19.74 3.23
C PRO A 158 3.63 -21.14 3.85
N ALA A 159 2.69 -21.53 4.71
CA ALA A 159 2.67 -22.85 5.33
C ALA A 159 2.42 -23.95 4.27
N PRO A 160 2.85 -25.21 4.51
CA PRO A 160 2.70 -26.30 3.52
C PRO A 160 1.26 -26.50 3.02
N LEU A 161 0.28 -26.36 3.91
CA LEU A 161 -1.14 -26.43 3.54
C LEU A 161 -1.57 -25.26 2.65
N GLN A 162 -1.08 -24.04 2.93
CA GLN A 162 -1.33 -22.87 2.09
C GLN A 162 -0.76 -23.11 0.69
N CYS A 163 0.49 -23.58 0.58
CA CYS A 163 1.12 -23.89 -0.71
C CYS A 163 0.33 -24.94 -1.51
N SER A 164 -0.09 -26.03 -0.85
CA SER A 164 -0.85 -27.11 -1.48
C SER A 164 -2.19 -26.62 -2.06
N ILE A 165 -2.94 -25.85 -1.28
CA ILE A 165 -4.23 -25.30 -1.73
C ILE A 165 -4.01 -24.26 -2.84
N TYR A 166 -3.03 -23.37 -2.68
CA TYR A 166 -2.74 -22.31 -3.66
C TYR A 166 -2.42 -22.89 -5.03
N LYS A 167 -1.55 -23.89 -5.11
CA LYS A 167 -1.17 -24.56 -6.38
C LYS A 167 -2.38 -25.17 -7.09
N ARG A 168 -3.28 -25.79 -6.33
CA ARG A 168 -4.49 -26.47 -6.87
C ARG A 168 -5.59 -25.48 -7.26
N LEU A 169 -5.57 -24.24 -6.76
CA LEU A 169 -6.56 -23.23 -7.16
C LEU A 169 -6.47 -22.84 -8.64
N LYS A 170 -5.34 -23.11 -9.31
CA LYS A 170 -5.20 -22.98 -10.77
C LYS A 170 -6.21 -23.83 -11.56
N GLU A 171 -6.70 -24.93 -10.99
CA GLU A 171 -7.74 -25.77 -11.61
C GLU A 171 -9.08 -25.03 -11.76
N PHE A 172 -9.26 -23.91 -11.06
CA PHE A 172 -10.51 -23.14 -11.02
C PHE A 172 -10.45 -21.85 -11.84
N LEU A 173 -9.44 -21.64 -12.69
CA LEU A 173 -9.28 -20.40 -13.48
C LEU A 173 -10.43 -20.12 -14.46
N SER A 174 -11.28 -21.12 -14.74
CA SER A 174 -12.51 -20.96 -15.52
C SER A 174 -13.65 -20.24 -14.78
N TYR A 175 -13.53 -20.07 -13.45
CA TYR A 175 -14.49 -19.36 -12.62
C TYR A 175 -14.16 -17.86 -12.52
N ASP A 176 -15.06 -17.09 -11.91
CA ASP A 176 -14.89 -15.65 -11.70
C ASP A 176 -13.59 -15.31 -10.94
N HIS A 177 -12.70 -14.54 -11.58
CA HIS A 177 -11.37 -14.26 -11.06
C HIS A 177 -11.40 -13.41 -9.78
N LEU A 178 -12.37 -12.50 -9.63
CA LEU A 178 -12.50 -11.70 -8.40
C LEU A 178 -12.81 -12.58 -7.19
N THR A 179 -13.69 -13.57 -7.38
CA THR A 179 -13.99 -14.57 -6.36
C THR A 179 -12.76 -15.41 -6.01
N LEU A 180 -11.97 -15.82 -7.00
CA LEU A 180 -10.74 -16.59 -6.77
C LEU A 180 -9.66 -15.76 -6.04
N ILE A 181 -9.51 -14.48 -6.39
CA ILE A 181 -8.61 -13.55 -5.69
C ILE A 181 -9.03 -13.41 -4.23
N ASP A 182 -10.33 -13.28 -3.94
CA ASP A 182 -10.85 -13.25 -2.56
C ASP A 182 -10.55 -14.57 -1.80
N VAL A 183 -10.65 -15.71 -2.48
CA VAL A 183 -10.25 -17.02 -1.94
C VAL A 183 -8.76 -17.07 -1.60
N LEU A 184 -7.89 -16.59 -2.50
CA LEU A 184 -6.44 -16.54 -2.27
C LEU A 184 -6.08 -15.61 -1.12
N ARG A 185 -6.69 -14.42 -1.03
CA ARG A 185 -6.43 -13.49 0.07
C ARG A 185 -6.83 -14.09 1.42
N LYS A 186 -7.98 -14.77 1.50
CA LYS A 186 -8.39 -15.50 2.71
C LYS A 186 -7.42 -16.63 3.06
N LEU A 187 -6.95 -17.38 2.06
CA LEU A 187 -5.95 -18.44 2.24
C LEU A 187 -4.63 -17.91 2.80
N CYS A 188 -4.13 -16.79 2.25
CA CYS A 188 -2.89 -16.15 2.69
C CYS A 188 -2.98 -15.66 4.14
N ASN A 189 -4.15 -15.19 4.58
CA ASN A 189 -4.39 -14.86 5.98
C ASN A 189 -4.41 -16.09 6.87
N HIS A 190 -5.29 -17.07 6.60
CA HIS A 190 -5.31 -18.35 7.28
C HIS A 190 -6.24 -19.37 6.58
N PRO A 191 -5.86 -20.66 6.45
CA PRO A 191 -6.72 -21.69 5.88
C PRO A 191 -8.11 -21.82 6.53
N SER A 192 -8.23 -21.58 7.84
CA SER A 192 -9.52 -21.65 8.55
C SER A 192 -10.50 -20.56 8.12
N ILE A 193 -10.02 -19.36 7.79
CA ILE A 193 -10.86 -18.26 7.33
C ILE A 193 -11.49 -18.65 5.99
N LEU A 194 -10.68 -19.19 5.08
CA LEU A 194 -11.17 -19.70 3.81
C LEU A 194 -12.17 -20.85 4.03
N TYR A 195 -11.82 -21.84 4.86
CA TYR A 195 -12.69 -22.99 5.11
C TYR A 195 -14.05 -22.59 5.69
N LEU A 196 -14.08 -21.74 6.73
CA LEU A 196 -15.31 -21.25 7.32
C LEU A 196 -16.13 -20.41 6.34
N SER A 197 -15.47 -19.60 5.49
CA SER A 197 -16.12 -18.88 4.41
C SER A 197 -16.78 -19.84 3.40
N ILE A 198 -16.11 -20.94 3.01
CA ILE A 198 -16.64 -21.96 2.11
C ILE A 198 -17.87 -22.64 2.74
N ILE A 199 -17.77 -23.10 3.98
CA ILE A 199 -18.87 -23.78 4.67
C ILE A 199 -20.08 -22.84 4.82
N SER A 200 -19.86 -21.59 5.20
CA SER A 200 -20.93 -20.59 5.27
C SER A 200 -21.60 -20.41 3.90
N LYS A 201 -20.82 -20.32 2.83
CA LYS A 201 -21.34 -20.16 1.46
C LYS A 201 -22.11 -21.39 1.01
N LEU A 202 -21.64 -22.60 1.29
CA LEU A 202 -22.37 -23.85 0.98
C LEU A 202 -23.77 -23.89 1.62
N ARG A 203 -23.94 -23.29 2.80
CA ARG A 203 -25.24 -23.21 3.51
C ARG A 203 -26.19 -22.16 2.91
N THR A 204 -25.67 -21.13 2.24
CA THR A 204 -26.46 -19.95 1.80
C THR A 204 -26.51 -19.72 0.29
N CYS A 205 -25.62 -20.34 -0.49
CA CYS A 205 -25.48 -20.08 -1.93
C CYS A 205 -26.58 -20.78 -2.75
N LYS A 206 -26.72 -20.32 -4.00
CA LYS A 206 -27.63 -20.93 -4.98
C LYS A 206 -27.11 -22.32 -5.39
N GLU A 207 -27.99 -23.20 -5.85
CA GLU A 207 -27.62 -24.57 -6.27
C GLU A 207 -26.48 -24.60 -7.31
N GLU A 208 -26.47 -23.65 -8.25
CA GLU A 208 -25.45 -23.53 -9.30
C GLU A 208 -24.05 -23.26 -8.75
N GLU A 209 -23.93 -22.58 -7.61
CA GLU A 209 -22.65 -22.24 -6.97
C GLU A 209 -22.17 -23.33 -6.00
N LYS A 210 -23.06 -24.24 -5.55
CA LYS A 210 -22.70 -25.29 -4.59
C LYS A 210 -21.59 -26.20 -5.11
N GLY A 211 -21.62 -26.54 -6.40
CA GLY A 211 -20.59 -27.38 -7.02
C GLY A 211 -19.19 -26.78 -6.90
N PHE A 212 -19.07 -25.47 -7.09
CA PHE A 212 -17.82 -24.73 -6.95
C PHE A 212 -17.31 -24.76 -5.49
N TYR A 213 -18.16 -24.38 -4.53
CA TYR A 213 -17.74 -24.36 -3.12
C TYR A 213 -17.48 -25.78 -2.56
N ASP A 214 -18.17 -26.81 -3.05
CA ASP A 214 -17.91 -28.21 -2.66
C ASP A 214 -16.56 -28.69 -3.22
N ALA A 215 -16.21 -28.30 -4.43
CA ALA A 215 -14.90 -28.55 -5.01
C ALA A 215 -13.78 -27.83 -4.24
N LEU A 216 -13.98 -26.57 -3.84
CA LEU A 216 -13.04 -25.85 -2.96
C LEU A 216 -12.87 -26.54 -1.60
N ARG A 217 -13.96 -27.05 -1.01
CA ARG A 217 -13.90 -27.80 0.25
C ARG A 217 -13.01 -29.04 0.14
N LYS A 218 -13.04 -29.73 -1.00
CA LYS A 218 -12.20 -30.93 -1.29
C LYS A 218 -10.71 -30.62 -1.45
N LEU A 219 -10.31 -29.35 -1.47
CA LEU A 219 -8.89 -28.97 -1.43
C LEU A 219 -8.27 -29.19 -0.05
N PHE A 220 -9.09 -29.20 1.01
CA PHE A 220 -8.65 -29.40 2.39
C PHE A 220 -8.51 -30.89 2.72
N PRO A 221 -7.58 -31.26 3.63
CA PRO A 221 -7.50 -32.62 4.17
C PRO A 221 -8.82 -33.07 4.78
N SER A 222 -9.14 -34.36 4.69
CA SER A 222 -10.38 -34.92 5.26
C SER A 222 -10.46 -34.77 6.79
N THR A 223 -9.32 -34.64 7.46
CA THR A 223 -9.22 -34.36 8.89
C THR A 223 -9.57 -32.91 9.25
N TYR A 224 -9.57 -31.99 8.28
CA TYR A 224 -9.84 -30.57 8.49
C TYR A 224 -11.34 -30.32 8.67
N ASN A 225 -11.73 -29.90 9.87
CA ASN A 225 -13.14 -29.77 10.25
C ASN A 225 -13.39 -28.54 11.15
N GLU A 226 -14.65 -28.08 11.23
CA GLU A 226 -15.03 -26.90 12.04
C GLU A 226 -14.64 -27.03 13.53
N PHE A 227 -14.61 -28.24 14.09
CA PHE A 227 -14.27 -28.48 15.49
C PHE A 227 -12.77 -28.32 15.79
N SER A 228 -11.91 -28.64 14.81
CA SER A 228 -10.46 -28.42 14.90
C SER A 228 -10.01 -26.95 14.82
N LEU A 229 -10.96 -26.02 14.66
CA LEU A 229 -10.68 -24.59 14.49
C LEU A 229 -10.82 -23.77 15.78
N SER A 230 -11.26 -24.38 16.88
CA SER A 230 -11.31 -23.68 18.17
C SER A 230 -9.91 -23.52 18.72
N ILE A 231 -9.49 -22.26 18.90
CA ILE A 231 -8.21 -21.93 19.52
C ILE A 231 -8.33 -22.24 21.02
N THR A 232 -7.73 -23.33 21.44
CA THR A 232 -7.52 -23.72 22.84
C THR A 232 -6.03 -23.76 23.11
N ASP A 233 -5.60 -23.61 24.37
CA ASP A 233 -4.17 -23.63 24.75
C ASP A 233 -3.42 -24.87 24.19
N SER A 234 -4.10 -26.02 24.10
CA SER A 234 -3.53 -27.25 23.55
C SER A 234 -3.42 -27.31 22.02
N VAL A 235 -4.24 -26.53 21.29
CA VAL A 235 -4.32 -26.55 19.82
C VAL A 235 -3.68 -25.31 19.20
N TYR A 236 -3.37 -24.29 20.01
CA TYR A 236 -2.76 -23.03 19.61
C TYR A 236 -1.54 -23.22 18.70
N ALA A 237 -0.57 -24.06 19.11
CA ALA A 237 0.64 -24.30 18.32
C ALA A 237 0.31 -24.93 16.95
N THR A 238 -0.55 -25.95 16.92
CA THR A 238 -0.96 -26.60 15.66
C THR A 238 -1.72 -25.65 14.74
N PHE A 239 -2.54 -24.77 15.31
CA PHE A 239 -3.32 -23.79 14.55
C PHE A 239 -2.42 -22.72 13.92
N THR A 240 -1.49 -22.17 14.69
CA THR A 240 -0.57 -21.12 14.23
C THR A 240 0.32 -21.59 13.07
N ILE A 241 0.82 -22.84 13.12
CA ILE A 241 1.69 -23.43 12.07
C ILE A 241 0.98 -23.54 10.70
N LEU A 242 -0.35 -23.43 10.65
CA LEU A 242 -1.10 -23.47 9.39
C LEU A 242 -1.05 -22.15 8.60
N SER A 243 -0.49 -21.07 9.15
CA SER A 243 -0.26 -19.82 8.43
C SER A 243 1.05 -19.15 8.83
N GLY A 244 1.91 -18.90 7.85
CA GLY A 244 3.18 -18.20 8.10
C GLY A 244 2.98 -16.80 8.71
N LYS A 245 1.93 -16.08 8.28
CA LYS A 245 1.59 -14.78 8.87
C LYS A 245 1.25 -14.90 10.35
N LEU A 246 0.53 -15.95 10.75
CA LEU A 246 0.20 -16.16 12.16
C LEU A 246 1.44 -16.53 12.98
N CYS A 247 2.35 -17.36 12.45
CA CYS A 247 3.61 -17.66 13.12
C CYS A 247 4.35 -16.35 13.46
N VAL A 248 4.62 -15.51 12.46
CA VAL A 248 5.29 -14.22 12.66
C VAL A 248 4.50 -13.31 13.59
N PHE A 249 3.17 -13.23 13.44
CA PHE A 249 2.31 -12.42 14.30
C PHE A 249 2.39 -12.82 15.78
N CYS A 250 2.45 -14.12 16.07
CA CYS A 250 2.52 -14.64 17.44
C CYS A 250 3.87 -14.30 18.10
N GLU A 251 4.97 -14.43 17.35
CA GLU A 251 6.32 -14.04 17.81
C GLU A 251 6.41 -12.53 18.12
N LEU A 252 5.85 -11.70 17.22
CA LEU A 252 5.77 -10.24 17.43
C LEU A 252 4.98 -9.89 18.70
N LEU A 253 3.80 -10.51 18.89
CA LEU A 253 2.99 -10.27 20.08
C LEU A 253 3.65 -10.80 21.36
N GLY A 254 4.36 -11.92 21.31
CA GLY A 254 5.13 -12.42 22.46
C GLY A 254 6.12 -11.36 22.95
N THR A 255 6.88 -10.81 22.03
CA THR A 255 7.90 -9.78 22.31
C THR A 255 7.29 -8.46 22.77
N PHE A 256 6.24 -7.97 22.10
CA PHE A 256 5.57 -6.73 22.52
C PHE A 256 4.97 -6.83 23.92
N ARG A 257 4.53 -8.03 24.32
CA ARG A 257 3.97 -8.26 25.66
C ARG A 257 5.05 -8.15 26.74
N GLU A 258 6.23 -8.71 26.48
CA GLU A 258 7.37 -8.61 27.40
C GLU A 258 7.83 -7.15 27.58
N GLN A 259 7.66 -6.34 26.54
CA GLN A 259 7.94 -4.90 26.55
C GLN A 259 6.79 -4.03 27.11
N ASP A 260 5.71 -4.64 27.63
CA ASP A 260 4.51 -3.95 28.12
C ASP A 260 3.86 -3.01 27.06
N GLU A 261 4.03 -3.32 25.77
CA GLU A 261 3.60 -2.46 24.68
C GLU A 261 2.15 -2.69 24.25
N LYS A 262 1.54 -1.60 23.80
CA LYS A 262 0.24 -1.61 23.13
C LYS A 262 0.46 -1.71 21.63
N VAL A 263 -0.43 -2.44 20.98
CA VAL A 263 -0.36 -2.71 19.54
C VAL A 263 -1.69 -2.39 18.88
N VAL A 264 -1.63 -1.78 17.69
CA VAL A 264 -2.79 -1.65 16.80
C VAL A 264 -2.66 -2.66 15.67
N ILE A 265 -3.69 -3.48 15.46
CA ILE A 265 -3.70 -4.51 14.44
C ILE A 265 -4.79 -4.18 13.44
N VAL A 266 -4.41 -4.08 12.17
CA VAL A 266 -5.30 -3.67 11.08
C VAL A 266 -5.46 -4.83 10.11
N SER A 267 -6.70 -5.08 9.70
CA SER A 267 -7.05 -6.05 8.66
C SER A 267 -8.20 -5.52 7.80
N ASN A 268 -8.24 -5.89 6.52
CA ASN A 268 -9.35 -5.60 5.63
C ASN A 268 -10.55 -6.53 5.85
N PHE A 269 -10.34 -7.69 6.48
CA PHE A 269 -11.34 -8.74 6.64
C PHE A 269 -11.80 -8.87 8.09
N THR A 270 -13.11 -8.73 8.33
CA THR A 270 -13.66 -8.89 9.69
C THR A 270 -13.50 -10.30 10.24
N GLN A 271 -13.54 -11.33 9.38
CA GLN A 271 -13.29 -12.72 9.77
C GLN A 271 -11.86 -12.94 10.26
N THR A 272 -10.89 -12.22 9.66
CA THR A 272 -9.51 -12.21 10.15
C THR A 272 -9.44 -11.54 11.52
N LEU A 273 -10.14 -10.42 11.73
CA LEU A 273 -10.21 -9.77 13.05
C LEU A 273 -10.88 -10.65 14.12
N ASP A 274 -11.85 -11.50 13.74
CA ASP A 274 -12.46 -12.48 14.67
C ASP A 274 -11.40 -13.48 15.15
N LEU A 275 -10.63 -14.06 14.22
CA LEU A 275 -9.54 -14.99 14.51
C LEU A 275 -8.43 -14.33 15.34
N LEU A 276 -7.98 -13.13 14.96
CA LEU A 276 -6.91 -12.42 15.65
C LEU A 276 -7.33 -12.01 17.07
N LYS A 277 -8.62 -11.75 17.31
CA LYS A 277 -9.16 -11.48 18.65
C LYS A 277 -8.92 -12.67 19.57
N GLU A 278 -9.28 -13.88 19.13
CA GLU A 278 -9.12 -15.10 19.92
C GLU A 278 -7.64 -15.39 20.21
N LEU A 279 -6.75 -15.19 19.22
CA LEU A 279 -5.31 -15.34 19.42
C LEU A 279 -4.74 -14.32 20.40
N CYS A 280 -5.10 -13.04 20.28
CA CYS A 280 -4.64 -12.01 21.21
C CYS A 280 -5.08 -12.34 22.65
N GLN A 281 -6.31 -12.82 22.84
CA GLN A 281 -6.82 -13.22 24.15
C GLN A 281 -6.05 -14.41 24.72
N THR A 282 -5.72 -15.40 23.88
CA THR A 282 -4.89 -16.57 24.26
C THR A 282 -3.48 -16.13 24.66
N LEU A 283 -2.96 -15.07 24.03
CA LEU A 283 -1.68 -14.45 24.38
C LEU A 283 -1.75 -13.46 25.56
N TYR A 284 -2.87 -13.43 26.28
CA TYR A 284 -3.13 -12.59 27.46
C TYR A 284 -3.19 -11.08 27.18
N TYR A 285 -3.57 -10.67 25.97
CA TYR A 285 -3.87 -9.28 25.67
C TYR A 285 -5.30 -8.89 26.06
N THR A 286 -5.46 -7.68 26.58
CA THR A 286 -6.77 -7.03 26.62
C THR A 286 -7.12 -6.55 25.21
N VAL A 287 -8.19 -7.11 24.62
CA VAL A 287 -8.56 -6.79 23.23
C VAL A 287 -9.67 -5.76 23.16
N LEU A 288 -9.42 -4.66 22.45
CA LEU A 288 -10.41 -3.68 22.03
C LEU A 288 -10.61 -3.80 20.53
N ARG A 289 -11.85 -3.67 20.03
CA ARG A 289 -12.15 -3.78 18.60
C ARG A 289 -13.03 -2.64 18.14
N LEU A 290 -12.69 -2.10 16.97
CA LEU A 290 -13.48 -1.10 16.27
C LEU A 290 -13.63 -1.48 14.80
N ASP A 291 -14.87 -1.72 14.40
CA ASP A 291 -15.26 -2.00 13.02
C ASP A 291 -16.58 -1.30 12.64
N GLY A 292 -17.10 -1.59 11.45
CA GLY A 292 -18.33 -0.97 10.95
C GLY A 292 -19.57 -1.25 11.79
N SER A 293 -19.59 -2.32 12.59
CA SER A 293 -20.71 -2.68 13.48
C SER A 293 -20.69 -1.91 14.80
N THR A 294 -19.56 -1.28 15.14
CA THR A 294 -19.39 -0.57 16.41
C THR A 294 -20.22 0.72 16.45
N GLU A 295 -21.10 0.83 17.45
CA GLU A 295 -21.96 1.99 17.67
C GLU A 295 -21.16 3.30 17.80
N PRO A 296 -21.58 4.41 17.14
CA PRO A 296 -20.83 5.67 17.16
C PRO A 296 -20.55 6.27 18.54
N ARG A 297 -21.42 6.03 19.53
CA ARG A 297 -21.24 6.54 20.90
C ARG A 297 -20.08 5.86 21.62
N LYS A 298 -19.96 4.53 21.47
CA LYS A 298 -18.93 3.70 22.10
C LYS A 298 -17.54 3.89 21.48
N ARG A 299 -17.46 4.38 20.23
CA ARG A 299 -16.18 4.56 19.53
C ARG A 299 -15.20 5.44 20.30
N MET A 300 -15.66 6.58 20.84
CA MET A 300 -14.80 7.48 21.61
C MET A 300 -14.38 6.86 22.94
N GLU A 301 -15.29 6.17 23.63
CA GLU A 301 -15.00 5.46 24.89
C GLU A 301 -13.91 4.40 24.69
N ILE A 302 -13.99 3.61 23.62
CA ILE A 302 -12.99 2.58 23.27
C ILE A 302 -11.62 3.21 22.98
N VAL A 303 -11.60 4.33 22.25
CA VAL A 303 -10.35 5.06 21.94
C VAL A 303 -9.73 5.67 23.20
N GLU A 304 -10.53 6.24 24.10
CA GLU A 304 -10.05 6.78 25.37
C GLU A 304 -9.52 5.68 26.29
N GLN A 305 -10.22 4.54 26.37
CA GLN A 305 -9.78 3.36 27.11
C GLN A 305 -8.44 2.82 26.57
N PHE A 306 -8.25 2.82 25.25
CA PHE A 306 -7.00 2.40 24.64
C PHE A 306 -5.85 3.38 24.92
N ASN A 307 -6.10 4.68 24.83
CA ASN A 307 -5.07 5.70 25.07
C ASN A 307 -4.72 5.85 26.57
N SER A 308 -5.55 5.36 27.48
CA SER A 308 -5.27 5.40 28.93
C SER A 308 -3.98 4.64 29.28
N PRO A 309 -3.03 5.25 30.02
CA PRO A 309 -1.78 4.59 30.40
C PRO A 309 -1.97 3.40 31.34
N SER A 310 -3.14 3.26 31.98
CA SER A 310 -3.44 2.16 32.90
C SER A 310 -3.58 0.79 32.21
N ASN A 311 -3.89 0.76 30.92
CA ASN A 311 -4.22 -0.46 30.19
C ASN A 311 -2.98 -1.03 29.48
N LYS A 312 -2.06 -1.64 30.24
CA LYS A 312 -0.89 -2.34 29.66
C LYS A 312 -1.33 -3.57 28.85
N ASN A 313 -0.49 -4.01 27.90
CA ASN A 313 -0.75 -5.22 27.10
C ASN A 313 -2.14 -5.22 26.46
N CYS A 314 -2.43 -4.15 25.73
CA CYS A 314 -3.70 -3.95 25.04
C CYS A 314 -3.51 -4.00 23.53
N ALA A 315 -4.31 -4.84 22.87
CA ALA A 315 -4.37 -4.98 21.43
C ALA A 315 -5.64 -4.29 20.89
N PHE A 316 -5.47 -3.35 19.96
CA PHE A 316 -6.58 -2.65 19.32
C PHE A 316 -6.78 -3.17 17.90
N LEU A 317 -7.85 -3.92 17.68
CA LEU A 317 -8.26 -4.45 16.39
C LEU A 317 -9.06 -3.40 15.62
N LEU A 318 -8.55 -3.00 14.46
CA LEU A 318 -9.16 -1.98 13.61
C LEU A 318 -9.42 -2.56 12.22
N SER A 319 -10.66 -2.44 11.72
CA SER A 319 -10.88 -2.71 10.30
C SER A 319 -10.30 -1.55 9.47
N ALA A 320 -9.57 -1.86 8.41
CA ALA A 320 -8.89 -0.84 7.59
C ALA A 320 -9.84 0.27 7.12
N LYS A 321 -11.06 -0.10 6.72
CA LYS A 321 -12.13 0.84 6.34
C LYS A 321 -12.67 1.69 7.49
N ALA A 322 -12.71 1.17 8.72
CA ALA A 322 -13.03 1.97 9.91
C ALA A 322 -11.86 2.88 10.32
N GLY A 323 -10.64 2.56 9.88
CA GLY A 323 -9.45 3.39 10.00
C GLY A 323 -9.52 4.72 9.23
N GLY A 324 -10.44 4.91 8.28
CA GLY A 324 -10.64 6.21 7.62
C GLY A 324 -11.26 7.32 8.51
N LEU A 325 -11.76 6.98 9.70
CA LEU A 325 -12.58 7.89 10.52
C LEU A 325 -11.82 8.96 11.33
N GLY A 326 -10.55 9.25 11.02
CA GLY A 326 -9.85 10.32 11.72
C GLY A 326 -9.34 9.97 13.12
N LEU A 327 -9.39 8.70 13.56
CA LEU A 327 -9.15 8.29 14.95
C LEU A 327 -7.73 8.62 15.45
N ASN A 328 -7.60 8.83 16.77
CA ASN A 328 -6.32 9.12 17.42
C ASN A 328 -5.91 7.98 18.36
N LEU A 329 -4.94 7.15 17.95
CA LEU A 329 -4.51 5.93 18.64
C LEU A 329 -3.05 6.03 19.14
N ILE A 330 -2.63 7.22 19.58
CA ILE A 330 -1.28 7.52 20.08
C ILE A 330 -0.87 6.72 21.33
N GLY A 331 -1.78 5.98 21.95
CA GLY A 331 -1.48 5.05 23.03
C GLY A 331 -0.50 3.94 22.63
N ALA A 332 -0.44 3.57 21.35
CA ALA A 332 0.47 2.54 20.82
C ALA A 332 1.62 3.13 20.01
N SER A 333 2.78 2.48 20.09
CA SER A 333 3.97 2.66 19.26
C SER A 333 4.07 1.60 18.16
N ARG A 334 3.41 0.44 18.34
CA ARG A 334 3.46 -0.69 17.41
C ARG A 334 2.20 -0.82 16.59
N MET A 335 2.34 -1.07 15.30
CA MET A 335 1.22 -1.38 14.40
C MET A 335 1.55 -2.59 13.52
N ILE A 336 0.58 -3.48 13.36
CA ILE A 336 0.65 -4.60 12.43
C ILE A 336 -0.44 -4.41 11.36
N LEU A 337 -0.03 -4.26 10.11
CA LEU A 337 -0.92 -4.38 8.94
C LEU A 337 -0.90 -5.84 8.50
N PHE A 338 -1.96 -6.58 8.85
CA PHE A 338 -2.00 -8.04 8.70
C PHE A 338 -2.21 -8.49 7.25
N ASP A 339 -2.94 -7.70 6.47
CA ASP A 339 -3.19 -7.97 5.06
C ASP A 339 -3.20 -6.68 4.23
N PRO A 340 -2.61 -6.69 3.02
CA PRO A 340 -2.51 -5.50 2.19
C PRO A 340 -3.84 -5.20 1.49
N ASP A 341 -4.13 -3.91 1.30
CA ASP A 341 -5.24 -3.44 0.45
C ASP A 341 -4.76 -3.10 -0.98
N TRP A 342 -5.62 -3.21 -1.98
CA TRP A 342 -5.26 -2.80 -3.34
C TRP A 342 -4.97 -1.30 -3.48
N ASN A 343 -5.53 -0.49 -2.57
CA ASN A 343 -5.32 0.95 -2.51
C ASN A 343 -4.33 1.29 -1.38
N PRO A 344 -3.07 1.70 -1.68
CA PRO A 344 -2.07 2.03 -0.66
C PRO A 344 -2.51 3.18 0.26
N ALA A 345 -3.46 4.01 -0.18
CA ALA A 345 -4.05 5.07 0.59
C ALA A 345 -4.71 4.57 1.89
N VAL A 346 -5.36 3.41 1.83
CA VAL A 346 -6.06 2.82 2.98
C VAL A 346 -5.05 2.48 4.08
N ASP A 347 -3.94 1.87 3.70
CA ASP A 347 -2.85 1.52 4.60
C ASP A 347 -2.20 2.78 5.18
N MET A 348 -1.94 3.80 4.35
CA MET A 348 -1.41 5.10 4.81
C MET A 348 -2.34 5.80 5.81
N GLN A 349 -3.64 5.77 5.58
CA GLN A 349 -4.62 6.33 6.52
C GLN A 349 -4.65 5.56 7.85
N ALA A 350 -4.45 4.24 7.82
CA ALA A 350 -4.35 3.42 9.01
C ALA A 350 -3.07 3.72 9.81
N MET A 351 -1.91 3.81 9.14
CA MET A 351 -0.62 4.16 9.77
C MET A 351 -0.66 5.53 10.45
N ALA A 352 -1.34 6.51 9.82
CA ALA A 352 -1.51 7.86 10.36
C ALA A 352 -2.37 7.95 11.64
N ARG A 353 -2.87 6.82 12.16
CA ARG A 353 -3.60 6.75 13.45
C ARG A 353 -2.70 6.64 14.66
N ILE A 354 -1.51 6.04 14.51
CA ILE A 354 -0.52 5.92 15.59
C ILE A 354 0.59 6.97 15.46
N TRP A 355 0.97 7.33 14.22
CA TRP A 355 2.00 8.32 13.95
C TRP A 355 1.34 9.68 13.65
N ARG A 356 1.05 10.41 14.73
CA ARG A 356 0.33 11.69 14.72
C ARG A 356 0.72 12.51 15.94
N GLN A 357 0.41 13.81 15.91
CA GLN A 357 0.62 14.73 17.04
C GLN A 357 0.11 14.14 18.36
N GLY A 358 0.98 14.12 19.36
CA GLY A 358 0.75 13.51 20.67
C GLY A 358 1.47 12.18 20.87
N GLN A 359 1.96 11.56 19.79
CA GLN A 359 2.88 10.43 19.89
C GLN A 359 4.19 10.87 20.54
N LYS A 360 4.71 10.05 21.46
CA LYS A 360 5.94 10.31 22.22
C LYS A 360 7.01 9.26 22.01
N ARG A 361 6.64 8.09 21.47
CA ARG A 361 7.54 6.96 21.26
C ARG A 361 7.80 6.78 19.76
N PRO A 362 8.99 6.28 19.38
CA PRO A 362 9.24 5.77 18.04
C PRO A 362 8.12 4.82 17.61
N CYS A 363 7.63 5.00 16.39
CA CYS A 363 6.59 4.13 15.83
C CYS A 363 7.24 3.05 14.97
N HIS A 364 6.79 1.81 15.13
CA HIS A 364 7.21 0.69 14.30
C HIS A 364 5.97 0.04 13.67
N ILE A 365 5.97 -0.02 12.35
CA ILE A 365 4.86 -0.53 11.54
C ILE A 365 5.35 -1.79 10.84
N PHE A 366 4.63 -2.89 10.99
CA PHE A 366 4.95 -4.18 10.40
C PHE A 366 3.85 -4.57 9.40
N ARG A 367 4.21 -4.69 8.12
CA ARG A 367 3.32 -5.13 7.04
C ARG A 367 3.59 -6.59 6.75
N LEU A 368 2.64 -7.46 7.07
CA LEU A 368 2.80 -8.89 6.85
C LEU A 368 2.36 -9.25 5.43
N ILE A 369 3.28 -9.81 4.65
CA ILE A 369 3.07 -10.21 3.26
C ILE A 369 3.40 -11.70 3.16
N THR A 370 2.50 -12.51 2.60
CA THR A 370 2.84 -13.91 2.32
C THR A 370 3.66 -13.96 1.03
N GLY A 371 4.93 -14.35 1.12
CA GLY A 371 5.87 -14.31 -0.01
C GLY A 371 5.49 -15.27 -1.14
N GLY A 372 5.74 -14.87 -2.39
CA GLY A 372 5.45 -15.66 -3.59
C GLY A 372 3.95 -15.84 -3.90
N THR A 373 3.07 -15.07 -3.25
CA THR A 373 1.61 -15.17 -3.39
C THR A 373 0.96 -13.87 -3.85
N VAL A 374 -0.37 -13.88 -3.98
CA VAL A 374 -1.20 -12.69 -4.29
C VAL A 374 -0.89 -11.49 -3.40
N ASP A 375 -0.50 -11.69 -2.14
CA ASP A 375 -0.17 -10.58 -1.24
C ASP A 375 1.04 -9.78 -1.75
N GLU A 376 2.06 -10.47 -2.26
CA GLU A 376 3.24 -9.85 -2.85
C GLU A 376 2.90 -9.11 -4.15
N LYS A 377 2.00 -9.66 -4.96
CA LYS A 377 1.49 -9.00 -6.18
C LYS A 377 0.70 -7.73 -5.87
N ILE A 378 -0.10 -7.75 -4.79
CA ILE A 378 -0.81 -6.56 -4.30
C ILE A 378 0.20 -5.49 -3.88
N LEU A 379 1.24 -5.87 -3.12
CA LEU A 379 2.30 -4.96 -2.70
C LEU A 379 3.04 -4.34 -3.90
N GLN A 380 3.47 -5.15 -4.86
CA GLN A 380 4.15 -4.65 -6.07
C GLN A 380 3.29 -3.60 -6.79
N ARG A 381 1.97 -3.83 -6.89
CA ARG A 381 1.03 -2.86 -7.45
C ARG A 381 0.86 -1.61 -6.59
N GLN A 382 0.86 -1.73 -5.26
CA GLN A 382 0.87 -0.57 -4.36
C GLN A 382 2.11 0.31 -4.61
N ILE A 383 3.29 -0.29 -4.73
CA ILE A 383 4.55 0.44 -4.95
C ILE A 383 4.52 1.13 -6.33
N LYS A 384 4.08 0.43 -7.38
CA LYS A 384 3.91 1.01 -8.72
C LYS A 384 2.96 2.23 -8.67
N LYS A 385 1.79 2.09 -8.02
CA LYS A 385 0.83 3.20 -7.86
C LYS A 385 1.37 4.36 -7.03
N SER A 386 2.11 4.09 -5.96
CA SER A 386 2.68 5.14 -5.09
C SER A 386 3.75 5.96 -5.81
N SER A 387 4.59 5.31 -6.62
CA SER A 387 5.67 5.96 -7.36
C SER A 387 5.11 6.91 -8.42
N LEU A 388 4.10 6.44 -9.17
CA LEU A 388 3.37 7.27 -10.13
C LEU A 388 2.59 8.42 -9.47
N SER A 389 2.24 8.33 -8.19
CA SER A 389 1.56 9.43 -7.48
C SER A 389 2.50 10.55 -7.00
N THR A 390 3.81 10.29 -6.98
CA THR A 390 4.86 11.23 -6.53
C THR A 390 5.34 12.11 -7.68
N ILE A 391 5.44 11.52 -8.87
CA ILE A 391 5.64 12.24 -10.11
C ILE A 391 4.28 12.81 -10.48
N VAL A 392 4.19 14.11 -10.75
CA VAL A 392 2.93 14.75 -11.20
C VAL A 392 2.56 14.30 -12.64
N GLU A 393 3.18 13.22 -13.15
CA GLU A 393 2.99 12.71 -14.49
C GLU A 393 1.79 11.75 -14.55
N MET A 394 0.80 12.24 -15.27
CA MET A 394 -0.50 11.64 -15.51
C MET A 394 -0.38 10.43 -16.44
N VAL A 395 -0.04 9.26 -15.90
CA VAL A 395 -0.27 8.01 -16.62
C VAL A 395 -1.79 7.80 -16.73
N PRO A 396 -2.33 7.51 -17.92
CA PRO A 396 -3.76 7.26 -18.11
C PRO A 396 -4.25 6.14 -17.18
N ALA A 397 -5.28 6.43 -16.37
CA ALA A 397 -5.82 5.49 -15.38
C ALA A 397 -6.33 4.16 -15.99
N GLU A 398 -6.61 4.14 -17.29
CA GLU A 398 -7.10 2.97 -18.02
C GLU A 398 -6.09 1.82 -18.08
N SER A 399 -4.78 2.09 -18.05
CA SER A 399 -3.73 1.04 -18.05
C SER A 399 -3.51 0.36 -16.70
N LEU A 400 -4.14 0.87 -15.61
CA LEU A 400 -3.91 0.41 -14.23
C LEU A 400 -5.07 -0.39 -13.63
N ILE A 401 -6.21 -0.44 -14.31
CA ILE A 401 -7.46 -1.05 -13.80
C ILE A 401 -7.63 -2.48 -14.29
N HIS A 402 -7.12 -2.80 -15.48
CA HIS A 402 -7.24 -4.12 -16.08
C HIS A 402 -5.94 -4.89 -15.91
N PHE A 403 -6.04 -6.12 -15.42
CA PHE A 403 -4.93 -7.06 -15.46
C PHE A 403 -4.79 -7.56 -16.89
N SER A 404 -3.57 -7.62 -17.42
CA SER A 404 -3.33 -8.43 -18.62
C SER A 404 -3.54 -9.92 -18.29
N ASP A 405 -3.78 -10.75 -19.31
CA ASP A 405 -3.92 -12.19 -19.12
C ASP A 405 -2.66 -12.81 -18.46
N GLU A 406 -1.48 -12.28 -18.78
CA GLU A 406 -0.20 -12.66 -18.18
C GLU A 406 -0.13 -12.28 -16.70
N GLU A 407 -0.55 -11.06 -16.34
CA GLU A 407 -0.61 -10.61 -14.95
C GLU A 407 -1.63 -11.40 -14.12
N LEU A 408 -2.77 -11.78 -14.72
CA LEU A 408 -3.73 -12.66 -14.08
C LEU A 408 -3.11 -14.03 -13.81
N GLN A 409 -2.47 -14.64 -14.81
CA GLN A 409 -1.82 -15.93 -14.66
C GLN A 409 -0.72 -15.91 -13.59
N ASP A 410 0.02 -14.80 -13.50
CA ASP A 410 1.05 -14.57 -12.50
C ASP A 410 0.47 -14.43 -11.07
N ILE A 411 -0.68 -13.77 -10.88
CA ILE A 411 -1.39 -13.73 -9.58
C ILE A 411 -1.73 -15.13 -9.07
N PHE A 412 -2.19 -16.02 -9.95
CA PHE A 412 -2.56 -17.38 -9.57
C PHE A 412 -1.36 -18.34 -9.49
N THR A 413 -0.13 -17.85 -9.67
CA THR A 413 1.09 -18.65 -9.61
C THR A 413 1.83 -18.47 -8.30
N LEU A 414 1.97 -19.56 -7.55
CA LEU A 414 2.85 -19.61 -6.37
C LEU A 414 4.30 -19.71 -6.82
N ARG A 415 5.15 -18.80 -6.34
CA ARG A 415 6.61 -18.89 -6.48
C ARG A 415 7.22 -19.39 -5.18
N GLU A 416 8.00 -20.46 -5.24
CA GLU A 416 8.62 -21.11 -4.08
C GLU A 416 10.12 -20.78 -3.94
N GLU A 417 10.63 -19.89 -4.80
CA GLU A 417 12.03 -19.50 -4.77
C GLU A 417 12.39 -18.79 -3.46
N PRO A 418 13.60 -19.00 -2.93
CA PRO A 418 14.03 -18.42 -1.65
C PRO A 418 14.25 -16.90 -1.72
N GLU A 419 14.30 -16.34 -2.93
CA GLU A 419 14.57 -14.93 -3.17
C GLU A 419 13.25 -14.17 -3.31
N CYS A 420 13.18 -13.00 -2.66
CA CYS A 420 12.01 -12.12 -2.73
C CYS A 420 11.88 -11.59 -4.16
N GLU A 421 10.76 -11.90 -4.82
CA GLU A 421 10.51 -11.45 -6.19
C GLU A 421 10.50 -9.92 -6.28
N THR A 422 9.88 -9.26 -5.31
CA THR A 422 9.85 -7.79 -5.26
C THR A 422 11.26 -7.21 -5.22
N HIS A 423 12.18 -7.85 -4.49
CA HIS A 423 13.58 -7.43 -4.44
C HIS A 423 14.27 -7.60 -5.80
N SER A 424 14.07 -8.75 -6.47
CA SER A 424 14.65 -9.01 -7.80
C SER A 424 14.10 -8.04 -8.85
N LEU A 425 12.81 -7.72 -8.80
CA LEU A 425 12.18 -6.76 -9.70
C LEU A 425 12.69 -5.33 -9.52
N LEU A 426 13.16 -4.97 -8.32
CA LEU A 426 13.76 -3.66 -8.02
C LEU A 426 15.23 -3.55 -8.49
N GLU A 427 15.79 -4.63 -9.06
CA GLU A 427 17.17 -4.68 -9.57
C GLU A 427 18.21 -4.21 -8.52
N CYS A 428 18.00 -4.52 -7.23
CA CYS A 428 18.93 -4.12 -6.18
C CYS A 428 20.29 -4.81 -6.36
N GLN A 429 21.36 -4.03 -6.39
CA GLN A 429 22.74 -4.53 -6.45
C GLN A 429 23.27 -5.08 -5.11
N CYS A 430 22.41 -5.18 -4.10
CA CYS A 430 22.78 -5.48 -2.73
C CYS A 430 22.83 -6.98 -2.39
N ASP A 431 22.64 -7.87 -3.37
CA ASP A 431 22.60 -9.33 -3.21
C ASP A 431 21.68 -9.82 -2.06
N GLY A 432 20.66 -9.03 -1.69
CA GLY A 432 19.74 -9.31 -0.59
C GLY A 432 20.23 -8.92 0.82
N CYS A 433 21.46 -8.39 0.96
CA CYS A 433 22.04 -7.92 2.22
C CYS A 433 21.72 -6.44 2.53
N GLY A 434 21.16 -5.70 1.57
CA GLY A 434 20.81 -4.28 1.76
C GLY A 434 21.98 -3.31 1.91
N LEU A 435 23.23 -3.78 1.73
CA LEU A 435 24.39 -2.91 1.57
C LEU A 435 24.65 -2.67 0.09
N LEU A 436 24.69 -1.39 -0.30
CA LEU A 436 25.18 -1.01 -1.62
C LEU A 436 26.70 -1.17 -1.68
N PRO A 437 27.28 -1.52 -2.84
CA PRO A 437 28.74 -1.70 -3.00
C PRO A 437 29.56 -0.54 -2.43
N GLU A 438 29.10 0.70 -2.62
CA GLU A 438 29.75 1.93 -2.12
C GLU A 438 29.84 2.00 -0.58
N LYS A 439 28.87 1.41 0.15
CA LYS A 439 28.87 1.36 1.62
C LYS A 439 29.74 0.22 2.17
N ILE A 440 29.99 -0.82 1.37
CA ILE A 440 30.89 -1.92 1.71
C ILE A 440 32.35 -1.41 1.65
N GLU A 441 32.70 -0.63 0.62
CA GLU A 441 34.02 -0.02 0.49
C GLU A 441 34.35 1.01 1.59
N ALA A 442 33.32 1.66 2.17
CA ALA A 442 33.48 2.67 3.22
C ALA A 442 33.64 2.08 4.64
N ASN A 443 33.43 0.78 4.84
CA ASN A 443 33.39 0.17 6.17
C ASN A 443 34.15 -1.18 6.20
N PRO A 444 35.47 -1.19 6.44
CA PRO A 444 36.33 -2.38 6.33
C PRO A 444 36.13 -3.43 7.45
N GLU A 445 35.12 -3.30 8.31
CA GLU A 445 34.75 -4.30 9.33
C GLU A 445 33.67 -5.29 8.86
N ILE A 446 33.36 -5.30 7.55
CA ILE A 446 32.39 -6.20 6.92
C ILE A 446 33.19 -7.22 6.11
N ASP A 447 33.21 -8.46 6.59
CA ASP A 447 33.99 -9.56 6.00
C ASP A 447 33.45 -9.90 4.60
N PRO A 448 34.28 -9.97 3.54
CA PRO A 448 33.81 -10.26 2.18
C PRO A 448 33.46 -11.74 1.93
N ASP A 449 33.72 -12.62 2.91
CA ASP A 449 33.72 -14.07 2.72
C ASP A 449 32.40 -14.74 3.15
N GLU A 450 31.30 -14.42 2.47
CA GLU A 450 30.09 -15.29 2.40
C GLU A 450 29.54 -15.44 0.96
N ASN A 451 30.36 -15.19 -0.06
CA ASN A 451 29.98 -15.48 -1.45
C ASN A 451 30.22 -16.95 -1.79
N SER A 452 29.18 -17.78 -1.69
CA SER A 452 29.17 -19.10 -2.31
C SER A 452 29.07 -18.97 -3.83
N VAL A 453 30.21 -18.87 -4.51
CA VAL A 453 30.30 -18.92 -5.98
C VAL A 453 30.28 -20.38 -6.44
N SER A 454 29.22 -20.80 -7.13
CA SER A 454 29.29 -21.92 -8.08
C SER A 454 29.90 -21.41 -9.38
N THR A 455 31.20 -21.68 -9.56
CA THR A 455 31.95 -21.38 -10.78
C THR A 455 31.47 -22.22 -11.96
N LEU A 456 31.13 -21.58 -13.08
CA LEU A 456 31.25 -22.18 -14.41
C LEU A 456 32.23 -21.35 -15.24
N ASP A 457 33.22 -22.08 -15.76
CA ASP A 457 34.42 -21.66 -16.48
C ASP A 457 34.20 -20.67 -17.64
N VAL A 458 35.04 -19.63 -17.67
CA VAL A 458 35.62 -19.17 -18.94
C VAL A 458 37.14 -19.19 -18.79
N GLY A 459 37.74 -20.31 -19.22
CA GLY A 459 39.19 -20.46 -19.31
C GLY A 459 39.77 -19.58 -20.40
N ASN A 460 40.78 -18.78 -20.04
CA ASN A 460 42.19 -18.94 -20.44
C ASN A 460 42.88 -17.57 -20.62
N VAL A 461 43.81 -17.23 -19.71
CA VAL A 461 45.28 -17.27 -19.95
C VAL A 461 45.74 -16.03 -20.73
N THR A 462 46.57 -15.09 -20.23
CA THR A 462 47.81 -15.30 -19.48
C THR A 462 48.26 -13.99 -18.79
N THR A 463 48.66 -14.16 -17.53
CA THR A 463 49.68 -13.45 -16.75
C THR A 463 50.70 -12.55 -17.48
N CYS A 464 51.00 -11.39 -16.86
CA CYS A 464 52.34 -11.07 -16.35
C CYS A 464 52.28 -9.94 -15.30
N ARG A 465 52.82 -10.22 -14.12
CA ARG A 465 53.10 -9.29 -13.01
C ARG A 465 54.60 -9.28 -12.82
N ALA A 466 55.25 -8.10 -12.84
CA ALA A 466 56.36 -7.78 -11.93
C ALA A 466 56.84 -6.33 -12.11
N LYS A 467 57.27 -5.79 -10.96
CA LYS A 467 57.72 -4.44 -10.63
C LYS A 467 59.18 -4.13 -11.03
N MET A 468 59.57 -2.87 -10.77
CA MET A 468 60.93 -2.28 -10.67
C MET A 468 61.46 -1.79 -12.03
N SER A 469 62.06 -0.61 -12.22
CA SER A 469 62.74 0.36 -11.33
C SER A 469 63.00 1.67 -12.09
N ASP A 470 63.20 2.75 -11.35
CA ASP A 470 64.11 3.91 -11.56
C ASP A 470 64.03 4.85 -12.79
N ASN A 471 64.14 6.14 -12.41
CA ASN A 471 64.77 7.29 -13.08
C ASN A 471 64.05 8.11 -14.16
N ASP A 472 63.84 9.38 -13.76
CA ASP A 472 64.25 10.64 -14.40
C ASP A 472 63.62 11.16 -15.71
N ASP A 473 63.40 12.47 -15.64
CA ASP A 473 63.47 13.49 -16.69
C ASP A 473 62.28 13.80 -17.61
N SER A 474 61.60 14.88 -17.21
CA SER A 474 61.50 16.17 -17.95
C SER A 474 60.62 16.30 -19.20
N ALA A 475 59.82 17.38 -19.18
CA ALA A 475 59.44 18.27 -20.31
C ALA A 475 58.63 17.64 -21.47
N SER A 476 57.69 18.27 -22.15
CA SER A 476 57.05 19.58 -22.19
C SER A 476 56.14 19.56 -23.43
N VAL A 477 55.03 20.33 -23.46
CA VAL A 477 54.53 21.08 -24.66
C VAL A 477 54.12 20.24 -25.90
N SER A 478 53.04 20.40 -26.65
CA SER A 478 51.82 21.22 -26.71
C SER A 478 51.17 20.90 -28.08
N GLU A 479 49.91 21.31 -28.27
CA GLU A 479 49.34 21.82 -29.54
C GLU A 479 48.99 20.88 -30.72
N ASN A 480 47.66 20.73 -30.88
CA ASN A 480 46.81 21.24 -31.97
C ASN A 480 46.92 20.75 -33.44
N CYS A 481 45.69 20.65 -33.98
CA CYS A 481 45.22 20.97 -35.34
C CYS A 481 45.10 19.87 -36.41
N ALA A 482 43.84 19.44 -36.59
CA ALA A 482 42.96 19.79 -37.73
C ALA A 482 43.14 19.13 -39.12
N GLN A 483 41.96 18.77 -39.66
CA GLN A 483 41.54 18.77 -41.09
C GLN A 483 42.15 17.70 -42.02
N ALA A 484 41.48 17.14 -43.04
CA ALA A 484 40.10 17.16 -43.56
C ALA A 484 40.03 16.20 -44.78
N LEU A 485 38.80 15.83 -45.18
CA LEU A 485 38.31 15.56 -46.57
C LEU A 485 38.81 14.36 -47.38
N ALA A 486 37.87 13.52 -47.84
CA ALA A 486 37.34 13.48 -49.23
C ALA A 486 36.88 12.07 -49.69
N ASP A 487 35.61 11.96 -50.09
CA ASP A 487 35.02 11.01 -51.06
C ASP A 487 35.61 11.25 -52.49
N PRO A 488 35.47 10.39 -53.55
CA PRO A 488 34.17 9.83 -53.99
C PRO A 488 34.10 8.56 -54.95
N LEU A 489 32.85 8.05 -55.16
CA LEU A 489 32.18 7.67 -56.44
C LEU A 489 32.45 6.33 -57.24
N ILE A 490 31.35 5.56 -57.51
CA ILE A 490 30.74 5.18 -58.84
C ILE A 490 30.36 3.69 -59.20
N HIS A 491 29.11 3.54 -59.70
CA HIS A 491 28.47 2.57 -60.67
C HIS A 491 28.05 1.14 -60.23
N ASP A 492 26.96 0.50 -60.69
CA ASP A 492 25.74 0.83 -61.48
C ASP A 492 24.84 -0.44 -61.61
N ARG A 493 23.58 -0.25 -62.04
CA ARG A 493 22.65 -1.18 -62.75
C ARG A 493 21.37 -1.72 -62.08
N SER A 494 20.35 -1.68 -62.94
CA SER A 494 18.90 -1.84 -62.85
C SER A 494 18.37 -3.28 -62.82
N ASP A 495 17.16 -3.48 -62.28
CA ASP A 495 15.98 -3.91 -63.06
C ASP A 495 14.71 -3.95 -62.18
N SER A 496 13.58 -3.68 -62.82
CA SER A 496 12.23 -3.51 -62.28
C SER A 496 11.43 -4.83 -62.29
N PHE A 497 10.59 -5.09 -61.27
CA PHE A 497 9.30 -5.79 -61.41
C PHE A 497 8.46 -5.66 -60.12
N CYS A 498 7.22 -5.19 -60.25
CA CYS A 498 6.22 -5.09 -59.17
C CYS A 498 5.76 -6.46 -58.66
N SER A 499 5.57 -6.61 -57.34
CA SER A 499 4.27 -6.87 -56.71
C SER A 499 4.38 -7.20 -55.21
N ASN A 500 3.51 -6.55 -54.43
CA ASN A 500 2.96 -6.93 -53.12
C ASN A 500 3.93 -7.39 -52.03
N ASN A 501 4.19 -6.52 -51.03
CA ASN A 501 4.36 -6.92 -49.64
C ASN A 501 3.94 -5.77 -48.70
N GLU A 502 3.03 -6.09 -47.77
CA GLU A 502 2.63 -5.25 -46.64
C GLU A 502 3.84 -4.95 -45.72
N PRO A 503 3.92 -3.78 -45.07
CA PRO A 503 5.06 -3.46 -44.21
C PRO A 503 4.93 -4.18 -42.85
N LEU A 504 5.68 -5.27 -42.71
CA LEU A 504 6.10 -5.87 -41.44
C LEU A 504 7.18 -4.99 -40.80
N GLU A 505 6.84 -3.82 -40.25
CA GLU A 505 7.83 -3.02 -39.49
C GLU A 505 7.29 -2.31 -38.22
N ASN A 506 5.97 -2.32 -37.94
CA ASN A 506 5.43 -1.65 -36.75
C ASN A 506 5.29 -2.54 -35.48
N LYS A 507 5.76 -3.80 -35.51
CA LYS A 507 5.69 -4.70 -34.33
C LYS A 507 6.99 -4.81 -33.53
N ALA A 508 8.14 -4.43 -34.11
CA ALA A 508 9.41 -4.44 -33.41
C ALA A 508 9.66 -3.12 -32.66
N GLU A 509 9.33 -1.98 -33.28
CA GLU A 509 9.52 -0.66 -32.65
C GLU A 509 8.56 -0.40 -31.48
N ASN A 510 7.30 -0.84 -31.57
CA ASN A 510 6.36 -0.75 -30.43
C ASN A 510 6.73 -1.69 -29.28
N LYS A 511 7.42 -2.80 -29.55
CA LYS A 511 7.85 -3.74 -28.51
C LYS A 511 9.10 -3.23 -27.77
N ILE A 512 9.98 -2.52 -28.47
CA ILE A 512 11.15 -1.86 -27.88
C ILE A 512 10.71 -0.64 -27.04
N LEU A 513 9.68 0.11 -27.45
CA LEU A 513 9.10 1.20 -26.66
C LEU A 513 8.32 0.71 -25.42
N GLU A 514 7.65 -0.44 -25.49
CA GLU A 514 7.00 -1.07 -24.32
C GLU A 514 8.03 -1.65 -23.32
N ASP A 515 9.11 -2.27 -23.82
CA ASP A 515 10.19 -2.78 -22.97
C ASP A 515 11.06 -1.65 -22.37
N GLU A 516 11.27 -0.53 -23.08
CA GLU A 516 11.96 0.67 -22.54
C GLU A 516 11.10 1.44 -21.51
N ALA A 517 9.77 1.46 -21.68
CA ALA A 517 8.86 2.03 -20.69
C ALA A 517 8.76 1.17 -19.42
N ALA A 518 8.86 -0.17 -19.55
CA ALA A 518 8.98 -1.08 -18.41
C ALA A 518 10.32 -0.92 -17.67
N LEU A 519 11.41 -0.64 -18.41
CA LEU A 519 12.75 -0.37 -17.87
C LEU A 519 12.84 0.95 -17.07
N SER A 520 11.97 1.94 -17.32
CA SER A 520 12.04 3.24 -16.62
C SER A 520 11.28 3.25 -15.28
N ALA A 521 10.22 2.44 -15.12
CA ALA A 521 9.44 2.43 -13.89
C ALA A 521 10.18 1.77 -12.71
N SER A 522 10.94 0.69 -12.97
CA SER A 522 11.70 -0.02 -11.93
C SER A 522 12.91 0.79 -11.43
N ALA A 523 13.70 1.35 -12.36
CA ALA A 523 14.83 2.22 -12.03
C ALA A 523 14.39 3.48 -11.26
N LEU A 524 13.22 4.02 -11.58
CA LEU A 524 12.67 5.21 -10.93
C LEU A 524 12.01 4.88 -9.58
N MET A 525 11.49 3.66 -9.40
CA MET A 525 11.05 3.09 -8.10
C MET A 525 12.20 2.91 -7.10
N GLY A 526 13.38 2.49 -7.56
CA GLY A 526 14.59 2.42 -6.74
C GLY A 526 15.15 3.79 -6.33
N THR A 527 14.81 4.84 -7.08
CA THR A 527 15.33 6.21 -6.87
C THR A 527 14.42 7.06 -5.95
N LEU A 528 13.09 6.85 -5.97
CA LEU A 528 12.12 7.67 -5.22
C LEU A 528 11.90 7.25 -3.76
N MET A 529 12.28 6.02 -3.40
CA MET A 529 12.20 5.49 -2.05
C MET A 529 13.56 4.87 -1.74
N ARG A 530 14.20 5.26 -0.64
CA ARG A 530 15.37 4.53 -0.15
C ARG A 530 14.86 3.36 0.68
N TRP A 531 15.32 2.16 0.36
CA TRP A 531 14.92 0.93 1.05
C TRP A 531 16.18 0.30 1.64
N GLU A 532 16.09 -0.23 2.85
CA GLU A 532 17.10 -1.12 3.42
C GLU A 532 16.55 -2.55 3.39
N HIS A 533 17.36 -3.49 2.91
CA HIS A 533 16.98 -4.89 2.80
C HIS A 533 17.69 -5.72 3.87
N PHE A 534 16.99 -6.72 4.39
CA PHE A 534 17.50 -7.62 5.40
C PHE A 534 17.04 -9.04 5.08
N SER A 535 17.98 -9.97 5.04
CA SER A 535 17.71 -11.38 4.80
C SER A 535 18.23 -12.19 5.98
N PRO A 536 17.49 -13.19 6.49
CA PRO A 536 18.00 -14.14 7.47
C PRO A 536 19.27 -14.87 7.01
N LYS A 537 19.56 -14.90 5.69
CA LYS A 537 20.83 -15.42 5.15
C LYS A 537 22.06 -14.61 5.61
N HIS A 538 21.89 -13.33 5.95
CA HIS A 538 22.96 -12.45 6.44
C HIS A 538 22.73 -12.12 7.92
N GLU A 539 23.09 -13.04 8.80
CA GLU A 539 22.74 -13.06 10.23
C GLU A 539 23.05 -11.73 10.93
N ARG A 540 24.25 -11.17 10.74
CA ARG A 540 24.69 -9.92 11.39
C ARG A 540 23.78 -8.73 11.08
N GLN A 541 23.37 -8.58 9.83
CA GLN A 541 22.50 -7.48 9.42
C GLN A 541 21.06 -7.71 9.85
N PHE A 542 20.61 -8.97 9.78
CA PHE A 542 19.27 -9.34 10.22
C PHE A 542 19.09 -9.12 11.72
N GLU A 543 20.08 -9.49 12.55
CA GLU A 543 20.08 -9.20 13.98
C GLU A 543 20.18 -7.69 14.27
N CYS A 544 20.93 -6.93 13.48
CA CYS A 544 20.94 -5.46 13.58
C CYS A 544 19.54 -4.87 13.33
N MET A 545 18.83 -5.36 12.31
CA MET A 545 17.45 -4.95 12.04
C MET A 545 16.52 -5.34 13.17
N LYS A 546 16.62 -6.57 13.70
CA LYS A 546 15.87 -7.01 14.87
C LYS A 546 16.10 -6.08 16.06
N ALA A 547 17.34 -5.72 16.35
CA ALA A 547 17.67 -4.79 17.42
C ALA A 547 17.07 -3.39 17.20
N GLN A 548 17.12 -2.86 15.97
CA GLN A 548 16.47 -1.59 15.65
C GLN A 548 14.95 -1.63 15.82
N ALA A 549 14.34 -2.80 15.59
CA ALA A 549 12.92 -3.03 15.80
C ALA A 549 12.57 -3.45 17.23
N GLY A 550 13.54 -3.68 18.12
CA GLY A 550 13.31 -4.26 19.45
C GLY A 550 12.71 -5.66 19.38
N LEU A 551 13.23 -6.49 18.48
CA LEU A 551 12.80 -7.86 18.18
C LEU A 551 13.92 -8.88 18.40
N GLU A 552 14.93 -8.57 19.22
CA GLU A 552 16.13 -9.39 19.43
C GLU A 552 15.78 -10.83 19.85
N GLU A 553 14.74 -10.98 20.67
CA GLU A 553 14.28 -12.27 21.22
C GLU A 553 13.37 -13.07 20.26
N CYS A 554 12.98 -12.51 19.11
CA CYS A 554 12.12 -13.23 18.15
C CYS A 554 12.87 -14.33 17.39
N CYS A 555 12.27 -15.52 17.32
CA CYS A 555 12.69 -16.59 16.41
C CYS A 555 11.94 -16.46 15.08
N PHE A 556 12.63 -16.01 14.03
CA PHE A 556 12.03 -15.69 12.73
C PHE A 556 12.29 -16.71 11.64
N ASP A 557 12.13 -18.01 11.95
CA ASP A 557 12.32 -19.10 10.98
C ASP A 557 11.38 -18.97 9.77
N GLU A 558 10.19 -18.41 10.00
CA GLU A 558 9.14 -18.21 9.00
C GLU A 558 9.24 -16.88 8.24
N ILE A 559 10.24 -16.04 8.54
CA ILE A 559 10.55 -14.87 7.72
C ILE A 559 11.49 -15.30 6.59
N SER A 560 11.16 -14.94 5.35
CA SER A 560 12.08 -15.11 4.23
C SER A 560 12.90 -13.84 3.97
N PHE A 561 12.30 -12.67 4.17
CA PHE A 561 12.89 -11.40 3.79
C PHE A 561 12.23 -10.23 4.54
N VAL A 562 12.99 -9.18 4.84
CA VAL A 562 12.48 -7.93 5.42
C VAL A 562 12.99 -6.74 4.63
N MET A 563 12.09 -5.81 4.32
CA MET A 563 12.41 -4.53 3.71
C MET A 563 11.97 -3.41 4.63
N LYS A 564 12.89 -2.52 4.98
CA LYS A 564 12.61 -1.32 5.77
C LYS A 564 12.55 -0.12 4.84
N LEU A 565 11.43 0.62 4.89
CA LEU A 565 11.28 1.87 4.15
C LEU A 565 12.05 2.97 4.88
N VAL A 566 13.01 3.58 4.20
CA VAL A 566 13.70 4.76 4.69
C VAL A 566 12.97 5.98 4.16
N SER A 567 12.27 6.69 5.04
CA SER A 567 11.74 8.01 4.70
C SER A 567 12.93 8.93 4.37
N ASN A 568 12.87 9.64 3.23
CA ASN A 568 13.81 10.72 2.96
C ASN A 568 13.85 11.65 4.17
N ILE A 569 15.05 11.80 4.75
CA ILE A 569 15.37 12.83 5.73
C ILE A 569 15.47 14.16 4.99
#